data_AF-A0A845Y964-F1
#
_entry.id   AF-A0A845Y964-F1
#
_cell.length_a   1.000
_cell.length_b   1.000
_cell.length_c   1.000
_cell.angle_alpha   90.00
_cell.angle_beta   90.00
_cell.angle_gamma   90.00
#
_symmetry.space_group_name_H-M   'P 1'
#
loop_
_entity.id
_entity.type
_entity.pdbx_description
1 polymer ?
#
loop_
_entity_poly.entity_id
_entity_poly.type
_entity_poly.pdbx_seq_one_letter_code
_entity_poly.pdbx_strand_id
1 'polypeptide(L)'
;MSQPYQVFHFTGHGAYNSTNPAQSCLFLKDTDRLTLRDIIELDLSSYQLVCLAACETAVTGNQTITDEYVGLVSAFLRAGATHVISTLWTVKSAASALLIVEFYQQLQEGKTPVAALKAAQTWLKTATCEQLIEWLDCAIAKLSDEPALSRILKSQQKLIRIDENETPFSHPYHWAAFTISGLT
;
A
#
# COMPACT_ATOMS: atom_id res chain seq x y z
N MET A 1 25.76 0.47 8.36
CA MET A 1 24.75 1.54 8.45
C MET A 1 23.92 1.47 7.18
N SER A 2 22.68 1.01 7.25
CA SER A 2 21.77 0.99 6.10
C SER A 2 21.47 2.44 5.69
N GLN A 3 21.68 2.78 4.42
CA GLN A 3 21.23 4.08 3.91
C GLN A 3 19.70 4.16 3.98
N PRO A 4 19.11 5.32 4.29
CA PRO A 4 17.66 5.47 4.27
C PRO A 4 17.15 5.18 2.86
N TYR A 5 16.18 4.26 2.75
CA TYR A 5 15.45 4.06 1.50
C TYR A 5 14.75 5.38 1.14
N GLN A 6 15.04 5.94 -0.04
CA GLN A 6 14.15 6.96 -0.60
C GLN A 6 12.91 6.25 -1.12
N VAL A 7 11.78 6.57 -0.47
CA VAL A 7 10.49 5.95 -0.74
C VAL A 7 9.53 7.01 -1.25
N PHE A 8 8.90 6.73 -2.39
CA PHE A 8 7.69 7.43 -2.81
C PHE A 8 6.50 6.58 -2.37
N HIS A 9 5.65 7.09 -1.49
CA HIS A 9 4.44 6.41 -1.06
C HIS A 9 3.22 7.19 -1.51
N PHE A 10 2.31 6.52 -2.21
CA PHE A 10 1.02 7.06 -2.61
C PHE A 10 -0.11 6.16 -2.13
N THR A 11 -1.07 6.76 -1.42
CA THR A 11 -2.37 6.14 -1.12
C THR A 11 -3.44 7.03 -1.71
N GLY A 12 -4.31 6.45 -2.53
CA GLY A 12 -5.39 7.19 -3.18
C GLY A 12 -6.01 6.41 -4.32
N HIS A 13 -6.58 7.14 -5.26
CA HIS A 13 -7.18 6.60 -6.47
C HIS A 13 -6.29 6.90 -7.67
N GLY A 14 -6.27 6.00 -8.64
CA GLY A 14 -5.85 6.32 -9.98
C GLY A 14 -6.99 6.10 -10.97
N ALA A 15 -6.68 6.34 -12.25
CA ALA A 15 -7.54 5.95 -13.36
C ALA A 15 -6.69 5.52 -14.55
N TYR A 16 -7.10 4.43 -15.20
CA TYR A 16 -6.60 4.04 -16.51
C TYR A 16 -7.40 4.72 -17.62
N ASN A 17 -6.70 5.24 -18.64
CA ASN A 17 -7.34 5.72 -19.85
C ASN A 17 -6.94 4.85 -21.04
N SER A 18 -7.76 3.86 -21.38
CA SER A 18 -7.49 2.92 -22.49
C SER A 18 -7.44 3.59 -23.86
N THR A 19 -8.18 4.68 -24.05
CA THR A 19 -8.20 5.46 -25.31
C THR A 19 -6.96 6.34 -25.45
N ASN A 20 -6.44 6.87 -24.33
CA ASN A 20 -5.22 7.67 -24.30
C ASN A 20 -4.37 7.32 -23.06
N PRO A 21 -3.54 6.26 -23.14
CA PRO A 21 -2.80 5.74 -21.99
C PRO A 21 -1.92 6.78 -21.27
N ALA A 22 -1.38 7.77 -22.00
CA ALA A 22 -0.57 8.85 -21.43
C ALA A 22 -1.34 9.75 -20.44
N GLN A 23 -2.68 9.74 -20.51
CA GLN A 23 -3.58 10.46 -19.61
C GLN A 23 -4.05 9.60 -18.41
N SER A 24 -3.57 8.35 -18.30
CA SER A 24 -3.73 7.58 -17.06
C SER A 24 -3.07 8.35 -15.92
N CYS A 25 -3.62 8.33 -14.72
CA CYS A 25 -3.16 9.23 -13.67
C CYS A 25 -3.42 8.72 -12.26
N LEU A 26 -2.68 9.30 -11.31
CA LEU A 26 -3.02 9.30 -9.90
C LEU A 26 -3.81 10.58 -9.59
N PHE A 27 -4.96 10.45 -8.93
CA PHE A 27 -5.73 11.59 -8.48
C PHE A 27 -5.07 12.23 -7.27
N LEU A 28 -4.82 13.53 -7.35
CA LEU A 28 -4.32 14.34 -6.25
C LEU A 28 -5.49 15.12 -5.64
N LYS A 29 -5.18 16.18 -4.89
CA LYS A 29 -6.19 17.03 -4.26
C LYS A 29 -7.04 17.74 -5.34
N ASP A 30 -8.34 17.86 -5.06
CA ASP A 30 -9.32 18.57 -5.89
C ASP A 30 -9.39 18.00 -7.33
N THR A 31 -8.92 18.75 -8.33
CA THR A 31 -8.91 18.34 -9.74
C THR A 31 -7.53 17.94 -10.25
N ASP A 32 -6.51 18.03 -9.39
CA ASP A 32 -5.12 17.80 -9.79
C ASP A 32 -4.86 16.31 -10.05
N ARG A 33 -3.97 16.06 -11.01
CA ARG A 33 -3.65 14.72 -11.50
C ARG A 33 -2.14 14.63 -11.72
N LEU A 34 -1.55 13.55 -11.25
CA LEU A 34 -0.20 13.15 -11.65
C LEU A 34 -0.36 12.13 -12.78
N THR A 35 -0.24 12.58 -14.02
CA THR A 35 -0.44 11.71 -15.18
C THR A 35 0.78 10.85 -15.46
N LEU A 36 0.58 9.79 -16.24
CA LEU A 36 1.64 8.92 -16.73
C LEU A 36 2.70 9.73 -17.47
N ARG A 37 2.28 10.72 -18.28
CA ARG A 37 3.19 11.65 -18.95
C ARG A 37 4.06 12.42 -17.97
N ASP A 38 3.45 12.96 -16.91
CA ASP A 38 4.18 13.71 -15.90
C ASP A 38 5.19 12.82 -15.16
N ILE A 39 4.80 11.59 -14.82
CA ILE A 39 5.66 10.63 -14.12
C ILE A 39 6.92 10.30 -14.93
N ILE A 40 6.78 10.09 -16.24
CA ILE A 40 7.91 9.78 -17.13
C ILE A 40 8.95 10.90 -17.18
N GLU A 41 8.53 12.14 -16.95
CA GLU A 41 9.43 13.31 -16.96
C GLU A 41 10.16 13.52 -15.61
N LEU A 42 9.82 12.73 -14.58
CA LEU A 42 10.52 12.76 -13.29
C LEU A 42 11.87 12.03 -13.34
N ASP A 43 12.80 12.47 -12.49
CA ASP A 43 14.00 11.70 -12.14
C ASP A 43 13.79 11.02 -10.79
N LEU A 44 13.50 9.72 -10.83
CA LEU A 44 13.31 8.86 -9.68
C LEU A 44 14.48 7.88 -9.49
N SER A 45 15.63 8.14 -10.11
CA SER A 45 16.81 7.26 -10.03
C SER A 45 17.35 7.07 -8.60
N SER A 46 17.08 8.01 -7.69
CA SER A 46 17.41 7.89 -6.26
C SER A 46 16.39 7.08 -5.46
N TYR A 47 15.20 6.82 -6.00
CA TYR A 47 14.10 6.15 -5.30
C TYR A 47 14.20 4.63 -5.47
N GLN A 48 14.58 3.98 -4.39
CA GLN A 48 14.70 2.52 -4.34
C GLN A 48 13.34 1.82 -4.31
N LEU A 49 12.28 2.55 -3.91
CA LEU A 49 10.93 2.02 -3.77
C LEU A 49 9.87 3.08 -4.06
N VAL A 50 8.93 2.73 -4.92
CA VAL A 50 7.64 3.38 -5.11
C VAL A 50 6.56 2.44 -4.57
N CYS A 51 5.67 2.92 -3.71
CA CYS A 51 4.56 2.15 -3.17
C CYS A 51 3.25 2.80 -3.60
N LEU A 52 2.52 2.14 -4.49
CA LEU A 52 1.18 2.52 -4.93
C LEU A 52 0.16 1.68 -4.17
N ALA A 53 -0.33 2.21 -3.05
CA ALA A 53 -1.35 1.55 -2.24
C ALA A 53 -2.74 1.97 -2.73
N ALA A 54 -3.41 1.06 -3.46
CA ALA A 54 -4.83 1.22 -3.74
C ALA A 54 -5.61 0.82 -2.48
N CYS A 55 -6.46 1.72 -1.97
CA CYS A 55 -7.33 1.44 -0.83
C CYS A 55 -8.79 1.64 -1.24
N GLU A 56 -9.63 0.66 -0.90
CA GLU A 56 -11.09 0.87 -0.84
C GLU A 56 -11.40 1.60 0.47
N THR A 57 -11.53 2.92 0.44
CA THR A 57 -12.38 3.62 1.43
C THR A 57 -13.81 3.18 1.16
N ALA A 58 -14.60 2.88 2.20
CA ALA A 58 -15.95 2.30 2.16
C ALA A 58 -17.05 3.17 1.47
N VAL A 59 -16.69 3.86 0.40
CA VAL A 59 -17.50 4.69 -0.48
C VAL A 59 -17.49 4.00 -1.84
N THR A 60 -18.46 3.10 -2.01
CA THR A 60 -19.05 2.63 -3.28
C THR A 60 -18.20 2.72 -4.55
N GLY A 61 -17.69 1.58 -5.03
CA GLY A 61 -17.30 1.45 -6.43
C GLY A 61 -16.53 0.16 -6.75
N ASN A 62 -17.19 -0.80 -7.40
CA ASN A 62 -16.57 -1.96 -8.03
C ASN A 62 -15.72 -1.53 -9.25
N GLN A 63 -14.62 -0.83 -9.04
CA GLN A 63 -13.65 -0.59 -10.10
C GLN A 63 -12.59 -1.69 -10.03
N THR A 64 -12.57 -2.54 -11.05
CA THR A 64 -11.54 -3.55 -11.24
C THR A 64 -10.32 -2.86 -11.84
N ILE A 65 -9.31 -2.60 -11.01
CA ILE A 65 -8.12 -1.78 -11.32
C ILE A 65 -7.00 -2.63 -11.95
N THR A 66 -7.32 -3.58 -12.83
CA THR A 66 -6.31 -4.51 -13.35
C THR A 66 -5.40 -3.88 -14.41
N ASP A 67 -5.93 -3.00 -15.28
CA ASP A 67 -5.15 -2.38 -16.38
C ASP A 67 -4.46 -1.06 -15.99
N GLU A 68 -4.98 -0.38 -14.98
CA GLU A 68 -4.50 0.93 -14.52
C GLU A 68 -3.07 0.93 -14.00
N TYR A 69 -2.70 -0.11 -13.26
CA TYR A 69 -1.40 -0.18 -12.61
C TYR A 69 -0.29 -0.60 -13.56
N VAL A 70 -0.55 -1.34 -14.64
CA VAL A 70 0.52 -1.77 -15.56
C VAL A 70 1.19 -0.56 -16.21
N GLY A 71 0.40 0.42 -16.68
CA GLY A 71 0.92 1.65 -17.27
C GLY A 71 1.66 2.53 -16.26
N LEU A 72 1.07 2.72 -15.07
CA LEU A 72 1.66 3.54 -14.02
C LEU A 72 2.95 2.93 -13.46
N VAL A 73 2.95 1.63 -13.16
CA VAL A 73 4.15 0.89 -12.72
C VAL A 73 5.27 1.03 -13.75
N SER A 74 4.95 0.84 -15.03
CA SER A 74 5.93 0.98 -16.10
C SER A 74 6.49 2.41 -16.18
N ALA A 75 5.67 3.42 -15.96
CA ALA A 75 6.11 4.82 -15.94
C ALA A 75 7.05 5.12 -14.76
N PHE A 76 6.74 4.65 -13.56
CA PHE A 76 7.62 4.82 -12.40
C PHE A 76 8.97 4.10 -12.58
N LEU A 77 8.97 2.88 -13.12
CA LEU A 77 10.20 2.17 -13.47
C LEU A 77 11.00 2.92 -14.53
N ARG A 78 10.32 3.44 -15.57
CA ARG A 78 10.96 4.23 -16.63
C ARG A 78 11.55 5.55 -16.13
N ALA A 79 10.93 6.16 -15.13
CA ALA A 79 11.42 7.35 -14.45
C ALA A 79 12.64 7.07 -13.55
N GLY A 80 13.02 5.80 -13.36
CA GLY A 80 14.25 5.40 -12.66
C GLY A 80 14.03 4.74 -11.30
N ALA A 81 12.78 4.53 -10.85
CA ALA A 81 12.53 3.81 -9.60
C ALA A 81 13.01 2.35 -9.69
N THR A 82 13.68 1.85 -8.64
CA THR A 82 14.20 0.48 -8.65
C THR A 82 13.11 -0.57 -8.48
N HIS A 83 12.17 -0.33 -7.57
CA HIS A 83 11.04 -1.21 -7.28
C HIS A 83 9.74 -0.41 -7.21
N VAL A 84 8.66 -1.00 -7.70
CA VAL A 84 7.30 -0.46 -7.58
C VAL A 84 6.40 -1.54 -7.00
N ILE A 85 5.74 -1.23 -5.88
CA ILE A 85 4.65 -2.02 -5.31
C ILE A 85 3.33 -1.49 -5.85
N SER A 86 2.46 -2.39 -6.28
CA SER A 86 1.11 -2.08 -6.76
C SER A 86 0.14 -3.21 -6.41
N THR A 87 -1.16 -2.94 -6.55
CA THR A 87 -2.21 -3.92 -6.36
C THR A 87 -2.88 -4.31 -7.67
N LEU A 88 -3.13 -5.59 -7.89
CA LEU A 88 -3.86 -6.11 -9.06
C LEU A 88 -5.36 -5.78 -9.03
N TRP A 89 -5.93 -5.63 -7.84
CA TRP A 89 -7.33 -5.26 -7.61
C TRP A 89 -7.43 -4.39 -6.37
N THR A 90 -8.57 -3.72 -6.21
CA THR A 90 -8.86 -2.90 -5.03
C THR A 90 -8.96 -3.78 -3.79
N VAL A 91 -8.23 -3.42 -2.74
CA VAL A 91 -8.22 -4.12 -1.45
C VAL A 91 -8.91 -3.27 -0.39
N LYS A 92 -9.63 -3.91 0.55
CA LYS A 92 -10.22 -3.23 1.72
C LYS A 92 -9.18 -2.37 2.43
N SER A 93 -9.49 -1.11 2.72
CA SER A 93 -8.56 -0.15 3.35
C SER A 93 -7.87 -0.70 4.61
N ALA A 94 -8.60 -1.39 5.49
CA ALA A 94 -8.01 -1.99 6.70
C ALA A 94 -6.92 -3.03 6.38
N ALA A 95 -7.17 -3.95 5.45
CA ALA A 95 -6.19 -4.95 5.04
C ALA A 95 -4.97 -4.31 4.35
N SER A 96 -5.21 -3.30 3.51
CA SER A 96 -4.13 -2.56 2.82
C SER A 96 -3.23 -1.83 3.82
N ALA A 97 -3.82 -1.12 4.78
CA ALA A 97 -3.07 -0.42 5.84
C ALA A 97 -2.22 -1.39 6.66
N LEU A 98 -2.81 -2.50 7.13
CA LEU A 98 -2.10 -3.52 7.90
C LEU A 98 -0.91 -4.09 7.10
N LEU A 99 -1.14 -4.49 5.85
CA LEU A 99 -0.09 -5.08 5.00
C LEU A 99 1.04 -4.10 4.71
N ILE A 100 0.73 -2.86 4.35
CA ILE A 100 1.75 -1.86 4.00
C ILE A 100 2.55 -1.42 5.21
N VAL A 101 1.91 -1.25 6.37
CA VAL A 101 2.64 -0.92 7.61
C VAL A 101 3.56 -2.08 7.99
N GLU A 102 3.07 -3.32 7.98
CA GLU A 102 3.89 -4.49 8.24
C GLU A 102 5.06 -4.59 7.24
N PHE A 103 4.80 -4.36 5.96
CA PHE A 103 5.84 -4.32 4.93
C PHE A 103 6.96 -3.31 5.26
N TYR A 104 6.61 -2.10 5.70
CA TYR A 104 7.62 -1.11 6.10
C TYR A 104 8.36 -1.50 7.38
N GLN A 105 7.72 -2.17 8.34
CA GLN A 105 8.41 -2.72 9.52
C GLN A 105 9.45 -3.76 9.09
N GLN A 106 9.07 -4.68 8.19
CA GLN A 106 9.97 -5.69 7.65
C GLN A 106 11.14 -5.10 6.86
N LEU A 107 10.93 -3.98 6.14
CA LEU A 107 12.01 -3.21 5.51
C LEU A 107 12.96 -2.57 6.54
N GLN A 108 12.42 -2.01 7.63
CA GLN A 108 13.23 -1.43 8.71
C GLN A 108 14.09 -2.48 9.42
N GLU A 109 13.63 -3.73 9.48
CA GLU A 109 14.40 -4.89 9.96
C GLU A 109 15.51 -5.34 9.00
N GLY A 110 15.64 -4.70 7.82
CA GLY A 110 16.71 -4.95 6.87
C GLY A 110 16.39 -5.99 5.80
N LYS A 111 15.13 -6.43 5.68
CA LYS A 111 14.72 -7.30 4.56
C LYS A 111 14.74 -6.52 3.24
N THR A 112 14.97 -7.23 2.14
CA THR A 112 14.79 -6.66 0.80
C THR A 112 13.31 -6.39 0.54
N PRO A 113 12.94 -5.46 -0.37
CA PRO A 113 11.54 -5.18 -0.68
C PRO A 113 10.71 -6.43 -1.03
N VAL A 114 11.28 -7.35 -1.82
CA VAL A 114 10.60 -8.61 -2.17
C VAL A 114 10.37 -9.50 -0.95
N ALA A 115 11.39 -9.64 -0.08
CA ALA A 115 11.28 -10.46 1.12
C ALA A 115 10.34 -9.83 2.16
N ALA A 116 10.36 -8.51 2.29
CA ALA A 116 9.47 -7.75 3.16
C ALA A 116 8.00 -7.90 2.74
N LEU A 117 7.71 -7.79 1.43
CA LEU A 117 6.34 -7.95 0.93
C LEU A 117 5.82 -9.36 1.19
N LYS A 118 6.64 -10.39 0.91
CA LYS A 118 6.27 -11.78 1.18
C LYS A 118 6.02 -12.03 2.66
N ALA A 119 6.83 -11.46 3.55
CA ALA A 119 6.66 -11.56 4.99
C ALA A 119 5.33 -10.92 5.43
N ALA A 120 5.02 -9.71 4.97
CA ALA A 120 3.78 -9.02 5.27
C ALA A 120 2.53 -9.77 4.75
N GLN A 121 2.60 -10.33 3.54
CA GLN A 121 1.52 -11.17 2.99
C GLN A 121 1.29 -12.43 3.83
N THR A 122 2.38 -13.09 4.25
CA THR A 122 2.32 -14.31 5.06
C THR A 122 1.73 -14.01 6.43
N TRP A 123 2.16 -12.92 7.06
CA TRP A 123 1.65 -12.47 8.34
C TRP A 123 0.14 -12.17 8.24
N LEU A 124 -0.29 -11.32 7.31
CA LEU A 124 -1.71 -10.93 7.20
C LEU A 124 -2.62 -12.13 6.89
N LYS A 125 -2.13 -13.11 6.11
CA LYS A 125 -2.83 -14.35 5.81
C LYS A 125 -3.12 -15.17 7.07
N THR A 126 -2.23 -15.17 8.06
CA THR A 126 -2.33 -16.03 9.25
C THR A 126 -2.69 -15.28 10.52
N ALA A 127 -2.71 -13.95 10.49
CA ALA A 127 -2.95 -13.12 11.66
C ALA A 127 -4.36 -13.33 12.23
N THR A 128 -4.42 -13.67 13.51
CA THR A 128 -5.68 -13.76 14.26
C THR A 128 -6.17 -12.38 14.70
N CYS A 129 -7.44 -12.26 15.06
CA CYS A 129 -7.96 -11.03 15.65
C CYS A 129 -7.17 -10.58 16.88
N GLU A 130 -6.80 -11.50 17.77
CA GLU A 130 -5.93 -11.22 18.93
C GLU A 130 -4.59 -10.59 18.48
N GLN A 131 -3.88 -11.23 17.56
CA GLN A 131 -2.59 -10.75 17.06
C GLN A 131 -2.70 -9.37 16.38
N LEU A 132 -3.79 -9.12 15.66
CA LEU A 132 -4.04 -7.84 15.02
C LEU A 132 -4.30 -6.73 16.05
N ILE A 133 -5.01 -7.04 17.14
CA ILE A 133 -5.27 -6.10 18.24
C ILE A 133 -3.95 -5.79 18.95
N GLU A 134 -3.16 -6.80 19.32
CA GLU A 134 -1.85 -6.61 19.95
C GLU A 134 -0.92 -5.77 19.07
N TRP A 135 -0.85 -6.08 17.79
CA TRP A 135 -0.06 -5.31 16.83
C TRP A 135 -0.53 -3.86 16.75
N LEU A 136 -1.84 -3.61 16.73
CA LEU A 136 -2.41 -2.27 16.69
C LEU A 136 -2.10 -1.47 17.95
N ASP A 137 -2.18 -2.10 19.12
CA ASP A 137 -1.85 -1.47 20.39
C ASP A 137 -0.36 -1.12 20.46
N CYS A 138 0.52 -2.03 20.01
CA CYS A 138 1.95 -1.74 19.86
C CYS A 138 2.22 -0.60 18.87
N ALA A 139 1.51 -0.56 17.74
CA ALA A 139 1.63 0.51 16.76
C ALA A 139 1.18 1.86 17.35
N ILE A 140 0.02 1.90 18.03
CA ILE A 140 -0.50 3.08 18.72
C ILE A 140 0.49 3.58 19.77
N ALA A 141 1.08 2.68 20.57
CA ALA A 141 2.05 3.03 21.61
C ALA A 141 3.36 3.63 21.05
N LYS A 142 3.70 3.33 19.79
CA LYS A 142 4.84 3.96 19.10
C LYS A 142 4.48 5.31 18.46
N LEU A 143 3.19 5.55 18.22
CA LEU A 143 2.65 6.73 17.53
C LEU A 143 2.05 7.77 18.49
N SER A 144 2.11 7.52 19.81
CA SER A 144 1.47 8.31 20.87
C SER A 144 2.00 9.74 21.04
N ASP A 145 3.03 10.14 20.29
CA ASP A 145 3.48 11.54 20.20
C ASP A 145 2.73 12.36 19.13
N GLU A 146 1.86 11.74 18.30
CA GLU A 146 1.10 12.42 17.24
C GLU A 146 -0.42 12.52 17.55
N PRO A 147 -0.94 13.70 17.92
CA PRO A 147 -2.31 13.87 18.42
C PRO A 147 -3.41 13.62 17.37
N ALA A 148 -3.12 13.78 16.08
CA ALA A 148 -4.07 13.53 15.00
C ALA A 148 -4.35 12.03 14.81
N LEU A 149 -3.31 11.19 14.92
CA LEU A 149 -3.40 9.77 14.68
C LEU A 149 -4.10 9.04 15.83
N SER A 150 -3.87 9.49 17.06
CA SER A 150 -4.54 8.97 18.26
C SER A 150 -6.08 9.05 18.19
N ARG A 151 -6.64 10.03 17.47
CA ARG A 151 -8.10 10.19 17.30
C ARG A 151 -8.70 9.23 16.27
N ILE A 152 -7.97 8.99 15.17
CA ILE A 152 -8.40 8.08 14.10
C ILE A 152 -8.36 6.62 14.59
N LEU A 153 -7.35 6.25 15.38
CA LEU A 153 -7.19 4.87 15.86
C LEU A 153 -8.18 4.52 16.98
N LYS A 154 -8.48 5.47 17.89
CA LYS A 154 -9.49 5.27 18.96
C LYS A 154 -10.92 5.13 18.45
N SER A 155 -11.26 5.67 17.28
CA SER A 155 -12.60 5.51 16.71
C SER A 155 -12.83 4.11 16.11
N GLN A 156 -11.76 3.39 15.79
CA GLN A 156 -11.81 2.04 15.20
C GLN A 156 -11.84 0.90 16.24
N GLN A 157 -11.55 1.18 17.52
CA GLN A 157 -11.57 0.18 18.61
C GLN A 157 -12.97 -0.33 19.02
N LYS A 158 -14.07 0.21 18.48
CA LYS A 158 -15.45 -0.11 18.93
C LYS A 158 -16.14 -1.28 18.22
N LEU A 159 -15.41 -2.12 17.49
CA LEU A 159 -15.97 -3.27 16.77
C LEU A 159 -15.31 -4.58 17.21
N ILE A 160 -15.55 -5.02 18.44
CA ILE A 160 -15.05 -6.32 18.90
C ILE A 160 -16.19 -7.10 19.58
N ARG A 161 -16.90 -7.85 18.73
CA ARG A 161 -17.55 -9.13 19.05
C ARG A 161 -17.07 -10.14 18.01
N ILE A 162 -15.76 -10.28 17.88
CA ILE A 162 -15.12 -11.18 16.93
C ILE A 162 -14.41 -12.25 17.75
N ASP A 163 -14.49 -13.50 17.31
CA ASP A 163 -13.75 -14.60 17.91
C ASP A 163 -12.24 -14.29 17.82
N GLU A 164 -11.55 -14.34 18.95
CA GLU A 164 -10.13 -13.97 19.08
C GLU A 164 -9.23 -14.80 18.15
N ASN A 165 -9.65 -16.03 17.83
CA ASN A 165 -8.93 -16.95 16.95
C ASN A 165 -9.32 -16.82 15.47
N GLU A 166 -10.29 -15.97 15.13
CA GLU A 166 -10.67 -15.75 13.73
C GLU A 166 -9.52 -15.10 12.95
N THR A 167 -9.35 -15.52 11.69
CA THR A 167 -8.36 -14.95 10.77
C THR A 167 -9.07 -14.14 9.69
N PRO A 168 -9.46 -12.87 9.98
CA PRO A 168 -10.41 -12.10 9.17
C PRO A 168 -9.88 -11.78 7.76
N PHE A 169 -8.56 -11.88 7.56
CA PHE A 169 -7.89 -11.59 6.29
C PHE A 169 -7.22 -12.81 5.65
N SER A 170 -7.56 -14.02 6.07
CA SER A 170 -6.99 -15.27 5.52
C SER A 170 -7.25 -15.45 4.03
N HIS A 171 -8.39 -14.98 3.53
CA HIS A 171 -8.75 -15.06 2.12
C HIS A 171 -7.77 -14.27 1.22
N PRO A 172 -7.28 -14.84 0.10
CA PRO A 172 -6.26 -14.24 -0.75
C PRO A 172 -6.61 -12.86 -1.31
N TYR A 173 -7.90 -12.55 -1.42
CA TYR A 173 -8.38 -11.21 -1.79
C TYR A 173 -7.70 -10.07 -1.01
N HIS A 174 -7.33 -10.31 0.26
CA HIS A 174 -6.77 -9.28 1.14
C HIS A 174 -5.27 -9.02 0.98
N TRP A 175 -4.50 -9.99 0.48
CA TRP A 175 -3.03 -9.92 0.49
C TRP A 175 -2.39 -10.30 -0.85
N ALA A 176 -3.03 -11.16 -1.64
CA ALA A 176 -2.49 -11.63 -2.91
C ALA A 176 -2.58 -10.58 -4.03
N ALA A 177 -3.33 -9.49 -3.81
CA ALA A 177 -3.40 -8.37 -4.74
C ALA A 177 -2.05 -7.67 -4.89
N PHE A 178 -1.26 -7.63 -3.81
CA PHE A 178 -0.02 -6.88 -3.77
C PHE A 178 1.08 -7.59 -4.57
N THR A 179 1.69 -6.83 -5.45
CA THR A 179 2.75 -7.26 -6.34
C THR A 179 3.91 -6.28 -6.25
N ILE A 180 5.11 -6.75 -6.55
CA ILE A 180 6.30 -5.91 -6.65
C ILE A 180 6.96 -6.15 -8.01
N SER A 181 7.21 -5.07 -8.72
CA SER A 181 7.89 -5.04 -10.02
C SER A 181 9.20 -4.28 -9.88
N GLY A 182 10.28 -4.76 -10.47
CA GLY A 182 11.58 -4.10 -10.40
C GLY A 182 12.58 -4.70 -11.37
N LEU A 183 13.65 -3.95 -11.63
CA LEU A 183 14.78 -4.40 -12.44
C LEU A 183 15.88 -4.86 -11.47
N THR A 184 16.22 -6.14 -11.49
CA THR A 184 17.32 -6.73 -10.70
C THR A 184 18.66 -6.50 -11.34
#